data_AF-A0A139RHB0-F1
#
_entry.id   AF-A0A139RHB0-F1
#
_cell.length_a   1.000
_cell.length_b   1.000
_cell.length_c   1.000
_cell.angle_alpha   90.00
_cell.angle_beta   90.00
_cell.angle_gamma   90.00
#
_symmetry.space_group_name_H-M   'P 1'
#
loop_
_entity.id
_entity.type
_entity.pdbx_description
1 polymer ?
#
loop_
_entity_poly.entity_id
_entity_poly.type
_entity_poly.pdbx_seq_one_letter_code
_entity_poly.pdbx_strand_id
1 'polypeptide(L)'
;MSRQEYRRQFGIVLQDAWLYEGTIKENLRFGNLDASDEEIIEAAKAANVDHFIRTLPGGYNMDMDQYSSNISLGQKQLLTVARAL
;
A
#
# COMPACT_ATOMS: atom_id res chain seq x y z
N MET A 1 12.58 14.25 22.34
CA MET A 1 11.88 13.30 21.46
C MET A 1 12.65 11.99 21.40
N SER A 2 11.96 10.87 21.54
CA SER A 2 12.51 9.53 21.37
C SER A 2 12.75 9.21 19.89
N ARG A 3 13.60 8.22 19.63
CA ARG A 3 13.83 7.71 18.26
C ARG A 3 12.55 7.25 17.56
N GLN A 4 11.53 6.80 18.32
CA GLN A 4 10.24 6.42 17.76
C GLN A 4 9.44 7.64 17.29
N GLU A 5 9.42 8.72 18.07
CA GLU A 5 8.68 9.94 17.72
C GLU A 5 9.25 10.60 16.45
N TYR A 6 10.57 10.59 16.29
CA TYR A 6 11.21 11.09 15.05
C TYR A 6 10.85 10.26 13.82
N ARG A 7 10.83 8.92 13.93
CA ARG A 7 10.52 8.05 12.79
C ARG A 7 9.08 8.19 12.30
N ARG A 8 8.14 8.57 13.18
CA ARG A 8 6.74 8.83 12.79
C ARG A 8 6.57 10.05 11.87
N GLN A 9 7.59 10.90 11.73
CA GLN A 9 7.55 12.07 10.85
C GLN A 9 7.99 11.76 9.41
N PHE A 10 8.46 10.54 9.14
CA PHE A 10 8.99 10.15 7.84
C PHE A 10 8.25 8.92 7.30
N GLY A 11 7.76 9.00 6.07
CA GLY A 11 7.42 7.83 5.25
C GLY A 11 8.65 7.37 4.47
N ILE A 12 8.84 6.05 4.34
CA ILE A 12 9.93 5.46 3.55
C ILE A 12 9.34 4.67 2.40
N VAL A 13 9.79 4.97 1.18
CA VAL A 13 9.47 4.22 -0.04
C VAL A 13 10.77 3.61 -0.55
N LEU A 14 10.83 2.27 -0.58
CA LEU A 14 12.01 1.54 -1.06
C LEU A 14 12.00 1.43 -2.59
N GLN A 15 13.19 1.39 -3.20
CA GLN A 15 13.35 1.18 -4.64
C GLN A 15 12.83 -0.20 -5.06
N ASP A 16 13.14 -1.23 -4.28
CA ASP A 16 12.54 -2.56 -4.37
C ASP A 16 11.30 -2.61 -3.49
N ALA A 17 10.17 -2.23 -4.07
CA ALA A 17 8.87 -2.28 -3.41
C ALA A 17 8.51 -3.74 -3.07
N TRP A 18 8.50 -4.06 -1.77
CA TRP A 18 8.06 -5.37 -1.28
C TRP A 18 6.61 -5.31 -0.82
N LEU A 19 5.81 -6.23 -1.36
CA LEU A 19 4.42 -6.47 -0.97
C LEU A 19 4.39 -7.86 -0.32
N TYR A 20 3.74 -7.96 0.82
CA TYR A 20 3.66 -9.22 1.56
C TYR A 20 2.46 -10.04 1.10
N GLU A 21 2.49 -11.34 1.43
CA GLU A 21 1.37 -12.24 1.17
C GLU A 21 0.14 -11.83 1.99
N GLY A 22 -0.97 -11.56 1.31
CA GLY A 22 -2.18 -11.02 1.90
C GLY A 22 -2.91 -10.11 0.92
N THR A 23 -4.00 -9.49 1.34
CA THR A 23 -4.79 -8.63 0.47
C THR A 23 -4.07 -7.32 0.13
N ILE A 24 -4.48 -6.67 -0.97
CA ILE A 24 -4.05 -5.30 -1.27
C ILE A 24 -4.35 -4.36 -0.10
N LYS A 25 -5.53 -4.47 0.50
CA LYS A 25 -5.96 -3.65 1.63
C LYS A 25 -5.02 -3.79 2.83
N GLU A 26 -4.68 -5.01 3.21
CA GLU A 26 -3.70 -5.27 4.27
C GLU A 26 -2.37 -4.62 3.90
N ASN A 27 -1.90 -4.85 2.68
CA ASN A 27 -0.64 -4.27 2.19
C ASN A 27 -0.60 -2.75 2.34
N LEU A 28 -1.70 -2.03 2.11
CA LEU A 28 -1.76 -0.59 2.33
C LEU A 28 -1.80 -0.22 3.82
N ARG A 29 -2.59 -0.94 4.64
CA ARG A 29 -2.72 -0.72 6.09
C ARG A 29 -1.43 -0.92 6.87
N PHE A 30 -0.45 -1.63 6.30
CA PHE A 30 0.83 -1.83 6.98
C PHE A 30 1.60 -0.54 7.28
N GLY A 31 1.32 0.56 6.59
CA GLY A 31 1.87 1.89 6.91
C GLY A 31 1.33 2.49 8.21
N ASN A 32 0.06 2.20 8.51
CA ASN A 32 -0.64 2.62 9.71
C ASN A 32 -1.69 1.57 10.07
N LEU A 33 -1.37 0.70 11.03
CA LEU A 33 -2.22 -0.44 11.41
C LEU A 33 -3.60 -0.01 11.96
N ASP A 34 -3.72 1.22 12.43
CA ASP A 34 -4.94 1.79 12.98
C ASP A 34 -5.81 2.47 11.89
N ALA A 35 -5.35 2.51 10.63
CA ALA A 35 -6.07 3.18 9.55
C ALA A 35 -7.38 2.48 9.18
N SER A 36 -8.45 3.29 9.09
CA SER A 36 -9.78 2.85 8.66
C SER A 36 -9.79 2.44 7.18
N ASP A 37 -10.81 1.69 6.76
CA ASP A 37 -10.97 1.35 5.34
C ASP A 37 -11.12 2.60 4.46
N GLU A 38 -11.77 3.65 4.97
CA GLU A 38 -11.88 4.94 4.29
C GLU A 38 -10.52 5.62 4.10
N GLU A 39 -9.68 5.65 5.14
CA GLU A 39 -8.33 6.24 5.08
C GLU A 39 -7.45 5.50 4.07
N ILE A 40 -7.54 4.17 4.01
CA ILE A 40 -6.85 3.36 3.00
C ILE A 40 -7.27 3.73 1.58
N ILE A 41 -8.57 3.94 1.35
CA ILE A 41 -9.09 4.34 0.04
C ILE A 41 -8.61 5.74 -0.34
N GLU A 42 -8.60 6.68 0.61
CA GLU A 42 -8.10 8.04 0.36
C GLU A 42 -6.59 8.05 0.07
N ALA A 43 -5.79 7.26 0.79
CA ALA A 43 -4.36 7.10 0.51
C ALA A 43 -4.11 6.50 -0.89
N ALA A 44 -4.90 5.48 -1.28
CA ALA A 44 -4.83 4.89 -2.61
C ALA A 44 -5.24 5.86 -3.74
N LYS A 45 -6.20 6.76 -3.48
CA LYS A 45 -6.56 7.83 -4.42
C LYS A 45 -5.45 8.87 -4.53
N ALA A 46 -4.89 9.32 -3.40
CA ALA A 46 -3.81 10.29 -3.37
C ALA A 46 -2.55 9.79 -4.11
N ALA A 47 -2.27 8.49 -4.03
CA ALA A 47 -1.21 7.83 -4.78
C ALA A 47 -1.57 7.41 -6.22
N ASN A 48 -2.76 7.78 -6.73
CA ASN A 48 -3.26 7.43 -8.07
C ASN A 48 -3.29 5.92 -8.38
N VAL A 49 -3.58 5.08 -7.38
CA VAL A 49 -3.64 3.61 -7.54
C VAL A 49 -5.03 3.01 -7.30
N ASP A 50 -5.98 3.76 -6.72
CA ASP A 50 -7.36 3.28 -6.45
C ASP A 50 -8.04 2.73 -7.72
N HIS A 51 -7.97 3.45 -8.85
CA HIS A 51 -8.59 2.99 -10.09
C HIS A 51 -8.02 1.64 -10.53
N PHE A 52 -6.70 1.48 -10.51
CA PHE A 52 -6.05 0.22 -10.84
C PHE A 52 -6.50 -0.90 -9.91
N ILE A 53 -6.50 -0.67 -8.60
CA ILE A 53 -6.96 -1.67 -7.61
C ILE A 53 -8.37 -2.13 -7.95
N ARG A 54 -9.29 -1.20 -8.27
CA ARG A 54 -10.68 -1.53 -8.64
C ARG A 54 -10.82 -2.33 -9.93
N THR A 55 -9.85 -2.30 -10.83
CA THR A 55 -9.86 -3.14 -12.04
C THR A 55 -9.46 -4.59 -11.79
N LEU A 56 -8.85 -4.87 -10.64
CA LEU A 56 -8.38 -6.21 -10.31
C LEU A 56 -9.53 -7.11 -9.82
N PRO A 57 -9.48 -8.42 -10.10
CA PRO A 57 -10.41 -9.38 -9.50
C PRO A 57 -10.31 -9.33 -7.97
N GLY A 58 -11.41 -9.03 -7.28
CA GLY A 58 -11.43 -8.89 -5.82
C GLY A 58 -11.06 -7.49 -5.30
N GLY A 59 -10.60 -6.58 -6.17
CA GLY A 59 -10.30 -5.20 -5.81
C GLY A 59 -9.32 -5.09 -4.65
N TYR A 60 -9.68 -4.33 -3.62
CA TYR A 60 -8.91 -4.21 -2.38
C TYR A 60 -8.73 -5.53 -1.62
N ASN A 61 -9.64 -6.48 -1.82
CA ASN A 61 -9.57 -7.81 -1.21
C ASN A 61 -8.87 -8.83 -2.14
N MET A 62 -8.27 -8.40 -3.25
CA MET A 62 -7.45 -9.28 -4.07
C MET A 62 -6.28 -9.77 -3.23
N ASP A 63 -6.14 -11.10 -3.15
CA ASP A 63 -4.98 -11.73 -2.53
C ASP A 63 -3.72 -11.50 -3.38
N MET A 64 -2.68 -11.06 -2.72
CA MET A 64 -1.34 -10.93 -3.26
C MET A 64 -0.53 -12.14 -2.80
N ASP A 65 0.06 -12.85 -3.75
CA ASP A 65 1.14 -13.80 -3.48
C ASP A 65 2.48 -13.20 -3.94
N GLN A 66 3.60 -13.83 -3.53
CA GLN A 66 4.95 -13.42 -3.94
C GLN A 66 5.15 -13.47 -5.46
N TYR A 67 4.27 -14.18 -6.18
CA TYR A 67 4.31 -14.36 -7.63
C TYR A 67 3.34 -13.45 -8.38
N SER A 68 2.63 -12.54 -7.70
CA SER A 68 1.53 -11.71 -8.22
C SER A 68 1.88 -11.07 -9.55
N SER A 69 1.63 -11.82 -10.62
CA SER A 69 2.20 -11.64 -11.96
C SER A 69 1.50 -10.54 -12.74
N ASN A 70 0.40 -10.03 -12.17
CA ASN A 70 -0.49 -9.05 -12.79
C ASN A 70 -0.22 -7.62 -12.29
N ILE A 71 0.81 -7.40 -11.47
CA ILE A 71 1.16 -6.07 -10.95
C ILE A 71 2.56 -5.68 -11.44
N SER A 72 2.61 -4.68 -12.31
CA SER A 72 3.84 -4.09 -12.81
C SER A 72 4.65 -3.43 -11.68
N LEU A 73 5.95 -3.25 -11.91
CA LEU A 73 6.83 -2.57 -10.94
C LEU A 73 6.33 -1.16 -10.57
N GLY A 74 5.86 -0.39 -11.55
CA GLY A 74 5.30 0.95 -11.31
C GLY A 74 4.07 0.91 -10.41
N GLN A 75 3.17 -0.07 -10.61
CA GLN A 75 2.01 -0.25 -9.73
C GLN A 75 2.44 -0.66 -8.31
N LYS A 76 3.46 -1.51 -8.16
CA LYS A 76 4.04 -1.85 -6.84
C LYS A 76 4.63 -0.62 -6.14
N GLN A 77 5.26 0.28 -6.88
CA GLN A 77 5.75 1.55 -6.34
C GLN A 77 4.60 2.44 -5.87
N LEU A 78 3.55 2.61 -6.69
CA LEU A 78 2.38 3.41 -6.29
C LEU A 78 1.66 2.83 -5.06
N LEU A 79 1.56 1.51 -4.92
CA LEU A 79 1.06 0.86 -3.71
C LEU A 79 1.93 1.16 -2.48
N THR A 80 3.24 1.25 -2.67
CA THR A 80 4.17 1.60 -1.57
C THR A 80 4.09 3.08 -1.21
N VAL A 81 3.83 3.95 -2.18
CA VAL A 81 3.52 5.37 -1.93
C VAL A 81 2.22 5.48 -1.14
N ALA A 82 1.15 4.79 -1.56
CA ALA A 82 -0.12 4.75 -0.84
C ALA A 82 0.05 4.26 0.61
N ARG A 83 0.90 3.24 0.84
CA ARG A 83 1.25 2.75 2.18
C ARG A 83 1.95 3.81 3.04
N ALA A 84 2.67 4.77 2.45
CA ALA A 84 3.41 5.79 3.21
C ALA A 84 2.58 7.05 3.53
N LEU A 85 1.36 7.15 2.98
CA LEU A 85 0.40 8.23 3.20
C LEU A 85 -0.59 7.84 4.29
#